data_AF-A0AAE7NTD1-F1
#
_entry.id   AF-A0AAE7NTD1-F1
#
_cell.length_a   1.000
_cell.length_b   1.000
_cell.length_c   1.000
_cell.angle_alpha   90.00
_cell.angle_beta   90.00
_cell.angle_gamma   90.00
#
_symmetry.space_group_name_H-M   'P 1'
#
loop_
_entity.id
_entity.type
_entity.pdbx_description
1 polymer ?
#
loop_
_entity_poly.entity_id
_entity_poly.type
_entity_poly.pdbx_seq_one_letter_code
_entity_poly.pdbx_strand_id
1 'polypeptide(L)'
;MTDWTDETLRPLDELARIAFPEGSGVTADTLKRLARAGKLVVYRPGKQHLSTLVNVWEMVRATRVGPKPPTTKKRSPSAPNALGLTELELSNLALEQAREALRRREEKRIEDEWEARYERRKAAERKARPPRTPKSP
;
A
#
# COMPACT_ATOMS: atom_id res chain seq x y z
N MET A 1 -4.76 19.86 -37.14
CA MET A 1 -3.59 20.09 -36.28
C MET A 1 -4.12 20.78 -35.04
N THR A 2 -4.48 20.02 -34.00
CA THR A 2 -5.05 20.60 -32.78
C THR A 2 -3.92 21.23 -32.00
N ASP A 3 -3.98 22.51 -31.71
CA ASP A 3 -2.95 23.20 -30.93
C ASP A 3 -2.89 22.58 -29.52
N TRP A 4 -1.85 21.78 -29.27
CA TRP A 4 -1.56 21.12 -28.00
C TRP A 4 -0.76 22.04 -27.05
N THR A 5 -1.00 23.35 -27.10
CA THR A 5 -0.27 24.28 -26.23
C THR A 5 -0.85 24.21 -24.83
N ASP A 6 0.01 23.91 -23.85
CA ASP A 6 -0.33 23.76 -22.43
C ASP A 6 -0.99 25.01 -21.81
N GLU A 7 -0.89 26.15 -22.50
CA GLU A 7 -1.41 27.47 -22.12
C GLU A 7 -2.87 27.70 -22.55
N THR A 8 -3.46 26.79 -23.34
CA THR A 8 -4.85 26.93 -23.79
C THR A 8 -5.82 26.80 -22.62
N LEU A 9 -6.73 27.77 -22.46
CA LEU A 9 -7.82 27.69 -21.50
C LEU A 9 -8.84 26.63 -21.92
N ARG A 10 -8.96 25.58 -21.11
CA ARG A 10 -9.88 24.46 -21.35
C ARG A 10 -10.81 24.22 -20.16
N PRO A 11 -11.99 23.63 -20.38
CA PRO A 11 -12.87 23.19 -19.30
C PRO A 11 -12.18 22.19 -18.39
N LEU A 12 -12.47 22.28 -17.08
CA LEU A 12 -11.92 21.35 -16.10
C LEU A 12 -12.23 19.87 -16.39
N ASP A 13 -13.33 19.58 -17.07
CA ASP A 13 -13.69 18.20 -17.44
C ASP A 13 -12.76 17.62 -18.51
N GLU A 14 -12.37 18.45 -19.49
CA GLU A 14 -11.41 18.06 -20.51
C GLU A 14 -10.00 17.93 -19.92
N LEU A 15 -9.60 18.88 -19.06
CA LEU A 15 -8.32 18.85 -18.37
C LEU A 15 -8.17 17.64 -17.46
N ALA A 16 -9.24 17.21 -16.78
CA ALA A 16 -9.21 16.02 -15.95
C ALA A 16 -8.88 14.78 -16.78
N ARG A 17 -9.50 14.63 -17.96
CA ARG A 17 -9.25 13.49 -18.87
C ARG A 17 -7.85 13.50 -19.46
N ILE A 18 -7.32 14.68 -19.77
CA ILE A 18 -5.99 14.82 -20.37
C ILE A 18 -4.89 14.60 -19.32
N ALA A 19 -4.98 15.29 -18.18
CA ALA A 19 -3.93 15.27 -17.17
C ALA A 19 -3.94 14.01 -16.29
N PHE A 20 -5.09 13.35 -16.16
CA PHE A 20 -5.27 12.20 -15.29
C PHE A 20 -6.01 11.07 -16.02
N PRO A 21 -5.29 10.11 -16.64
CA PRO A 21 -5.92 8.99 -17.34
C PRO A 21 -6.77 8.11 -16.41
N GLU A 22 -7.60 7.25 -16.99
CA GLU A 22 -8.53 6.38 -16.26
C GLU A 22 -7.82 5.57 -15.15
N GLY A 23 -8.43 5.55 -13.96
CA GLY A 23 -7.87 4.92 -12.76
C GLY A 23 -7.23 5.87 -11.75
N SER A 24 -7.00 7.14 -12.10
CA SER A 24 -6.46 8.17 -11.20
C SER A 24 -7.45 8.66 -10.13
N GLY A 25 -8.76 8.49 -10.36
CA GLY A 25 -9.83 8.99 -9.48
C GLY A 25 -9.99 10.52 -9.45
N VAL A 26 -9.25 11.26 -10.29
CA VAL A 26 -9.34 12.73 -10.38
C VAL A 26 -10.38 13.11 -11.43
N THR A 27 -11.56 13.52 -10.98
CA THR A 27 -12.65 14.01 -11.85
C THR A 27 -12.67 15.53 -11.93
N ALA A 28 -13.49 16.07 -12.84
CA ALA A 28 -13.76 17.50 -12.93
C ALA A 28 -14.19 18.12 -11.60
N ASP A 29 -14.95 17.38 -10.78
CA ASP A 29 -15.41 17.85 -9.48
C ASP A 29 -14.27 17.91 -8.45
N THR A 30 -13.31 17.00 -8.54
CA THR A 30 -12.06 17.09 -7.76
C THR A 30 -11.31 18.37 -8.11
N LEU A 31 -11.18 18.71 -9.39
CA LEU A 31 -10.54 19.97 -9.81
C LEU A 31 -11.34 21.21 -9.37
N LYS A 32 -12.67 21.19 -9.47
CA LYS A 32 -13.53 22.28 -8.95
C LYS A 32 -13.35 22.47 -7.44
N ARG A 33 -13.26 21.37 -6.68
CA ARG A 33 -13.02 21.42 -5.23
C ARG A 33 -11.65 22.05 -4.92
N LEU A 34 -10.62 21.71 -5.69
CA LEU A 34 -9.28 22.29 -5.53
C LEU A 34 -9.24 23.78 -5.92
N ALA A 35 -9.98 24.18 -6.96
CA ALA A 35 -10.16 25.57 -7.32
C ALA A 35 -10.84 26.38 -6.20
N ARG A 36 -11.92 25.85 -5.60
CA ARG A 36 -12.59 26.46 -4.43
C ARG A 36 -11.66 26.57 -3.22
N ALA A 37 -10.74 25.63 -3.05
CA ALA A 37 -9.73 25.66 -2.01
C ALA A 37 -8.55 26.61 -2.32
N GLY A 38 -8.58 27.34 -3.44
CA GLY A 38 -7.51 28.24 -3.86
C GLY A 38 -6.23 27.53 -4.32
N LYS A 39 -6.29 26.21 -4.58
CA LYS A 39 -5.13 25.39 -4.96
C LYS A 39 -4.92 25.28 -6.47
N LEU A 40 -5.93 25.62 -7.26
CA LEU A 40 -5.88 25.60 -8.71
C LEU A 40 -6.32 26.97 -9.23
N VAL A 41 -5.50 27.57 -10.09
CA VAL A 41 -5.84 28.83 -10.76
C VAL A 41 -6.89 28.54 -11.84
N VAL A 42 -8.07 29.17 -11.71
CA VAL A 42 -9.19 28.98 -12.62
C VAL A 42 -9.71 30.34 -13.07
N TYR A 43 -9.86 30.49 -14.38
CA TYR A 43 -10.58 31.59 -14.99
C TYR A 43 -12.06 31.25 -15.10
N ARG A 44 -12.93 32.14 -14.62
CA ARG A 44 -14.37 31.89 -14.50
C ARG A 44 -15.22 32.88 -15.31
N PRO A 45 -15.32 32.71 -16.64
CA PRO A 45 -16.30 33.46 -17.42
C PRO A 45 -17.71 32.90 -17.14
N GLY A 46 -18.52 33.69 -16.43
CA GLY A 46 -19.87 33.30 -16.03
C GLY A 46 -19.90 32.09 -15.10
N LYS A 47 -20.49 30.98 -15.57
CA LYS A 47 -20.63 29.73 -14.78
C LYS A 47 -19.57 28.67 -15.11
N GLN A 48 -18.75 28.89 -16.13
CA GLN A 48 -17.76 27.92 -16.57
C GLN A 48 -16.47 28.05 -15.75
N HIS A 49 -15.81 26.91 -15.51
CA HIS A 49 -14.51 26.86 -14.87
C HIS A 49 -13.49 26.44 -15.92
N LEU A 50 -12.62 27.36 -16.31
CA LEU A 50 -11.57 27.15 -17.30
C LEU A 50 -10.21 27.24 -16.62
N SER A 51 -9.28 26.37 -17.00
CA SER A 51 -7.90 26.44 -16.53
C SER A 51 -6.97 26.03 -17.67
N THR A 52 -5.67 26.07 -17.42
CA THR A 52 -4.64 25.62 -18.36
C THR A 52 -4.02 24.31 -17.86
N LEU A 53 -3.40 23.53 -18.74
CA LEU A 53 -2.68 22.33 -18.32
C LEU A 53 -1.48 22.70 -17.44
N VAL A 54 -0.81 23.82 -17.71
CA VAL A 54 0.27 24.35 -16.87
C VAL A 54 -0.19 24.51 -15.42
N ASN A 55 -1.33 25.17 -15.19
CA ASN A 55 -1.85 25.39 -13.83
C ASN A 55 -2.19 24.08 -13.11
N VAL A 56 -2.67 23.08 -13.85
CA VAL A 56 -2.94 21.74 -13.30
C VAL A 56 -1.62 21.04 -12.92
N TRP A 57 -0.59 21.11 -13.76
CA TRP A 57 0.72 20.55 -13.45
C TRP A 57 1.42 21.26 -12.30
N GLU A 58 1.32 22.59 -12.23
CA GLU A 58 1.82 23.37 -11.09
C GLU A 58 1.10 22.99 -9.80
N MET A 59 -0.23 22.85 -9.84
CA MET A 59 -1.01 22.34 -8.72
C MET A 59 -0.50 20.95 -8.29
N VAL A 60 -0.28 20.02 -9.23
CA VAL A 60 0.24 18.69 -8.90
C VAL A 60 1.64 18.77 -8.29
N ARG A 61 2.53 19.62 -8.82
CA ARG A 61 3.86 19.86 -8.26
C ARG A 61 3.80 20.44 -6.84
N ALA A 62 2.92 21.41 -6.60
CA ALA A 62 2.69 22.01 -5.29
C ALA A 62 2.02 21.05 -4.29
N THR A 63 1.23 20.10 -4.80
CA THR A 63 0.53 19.08 -4.00
C THR A 63 1.38 17.84 -3.77
N ARG A 64 2.51 17.67 -4.46
CA ARG A 64 3.46 16.59 -4.15
C ARG A 64 3.86 16.73 -2.69
N VAL A 65 3.44 15.73 -1.93
CA VAL A 65 3.78 15.50 -0.54
C VAL A 65 5.29 15.32 -0.49
N GLY A 66 6.05 16.41 -0.38
CA GLY A 66 7.27 16.37 0.41
C GLY A 66 6.88 15.81 1.79
N PRO A 67 7.73 15.02 2.44
CA PRO A 67 7.45 14.57 3.80
C PRO A 67 7.02 15.79 4.59
N LYS A 68 5.77 15.77 5.08
CA LYS A 68 5.20 16.86 5.87
C LYS A 68 6.27 17.21 6.90
N PRO A 69 6.81 18.46 6.94
CA PRO A 69 7.75 18.82 7.98
C PRO A 69 7.06 18.47 9.29
N PRO A 70 7.72 17.72 10.21
CA PRO A 70 7.08 17.29 11.43
C PRO A 70 6.55 18.55 12.08
N THR A 71 5.22 18.68 12.13
CA THR A 71 4.61 19.77 12.86
C THR A 71 5.08 19.55 14.29
N THR A 72 5.98 20.41 14.75
CA THR A 72 6.45 20.50 16.13
C THR A 72 5.30 20.96 17.01
N LYS A 73 4.21 20.18 17.04
CA LYS A 73 3.59 19.92 18.33
C LYS A 73 4.72 19.29 19.12
N LYS A 74 5.32 20.05 20.04
CA LYS A 74 6.18 19.50 21.08
C LYS A 74 5.39 18.32 21.64
N ARG A 75 5.72 17.10 21.21
CA ARG A 75 5.25 15.89 21.86
C ARG A 75 5.88 16.03 23.22
N SER A 76 5.08 16.40 24.21
CA SER A 76 5.47 16.25 25.61
C SER A 76 6.09 14.87 25.71
N PRO A 77 7.30 14.71 26.27
CA PRO A 77 7.88 13.39 26.42
C PRO A 77 6.82 12.53 27.10
N SER A 78 6.34 11.51 26.37
CA SER A 78 5.33 10.60 26.90
C SER A 78 5.95 10.04 28.16
N ALA A 79 5.28 10.25 29.30
CA ALA A 79 5.74 9.69 30.56
C ALA A 79 6.02 8.19 30.32
N PRO A 80 7.16 7.67 30.80
CA PRO A 80 7.47 6.27 30.62
C PRO A 80 6.30 5.45 31.18
N ASN A 81 5.88 4.43 30.44
CA ASN A 81 4.87 3.50 30.93
C ASN A 81 5.38 2.83 32.21
N ALA A 82 4.53 2.13 32.97
CA ALA A 82 4.89 1.51 34.26
C ALA A 82 6.16 0.62 34.23
N LEU A 83 6.62 0.22 33.05
CA LEU A 83 7.82 -0.57 32.78
C LEU A 83 9.07 0.27 32.44
N GLY A 84 9.01 1.59 32.51
CA GLY A 84 10.14 2.48 32.18
C GLY A 84 10.43 2.62 30.68
N LEU A 85 9.69 1.92 29.82
CA LEU A 85 9.93 1.86 28.38
C LEU A 85 9.23 2.98 27.63
N THR A 86 9.89 3.47 26.59
CA THR A 86 9.33 4.41 25.63
C THR A 86 8.31 3.72 24.71
N GLU A 87 7.38 4.50 24.15
CA GLU A 87 6.39 4.02 23.16
C GLU A 87 7.05 3.31 21.97
N LEU A 88 8.24 3.79 21.58
CA LEU A 88 9.05 3.22 20.50
C LEU A 88 9.59 1.83 20.85
N GLU A 89 10.14 1.66 22.05
CA GLU A 89 10.69 0.38 22.52
C GLU A 89 9.59 -0.68 22.66
N LEU A 90 8.42 -0.30 23.15
CA LEU A 90 7.26 -1.20 23.22
C LEU A 90 6.79 -1.64 21.83
N SER A 91 6.77 -0.70 20.87
CA SER A 91 6.39 -1.00 19.49
C SER A 91 7.40 -1.94 18.82
N ASN A 92 8.70 -1.74 19.08
CA ASN A 92 9.75 -2.61 18.56
C ASN A 92 9.67 -4.03 19.16
N LEU A 93 9.46 -4.15 20.46
CA LEU A 93 9.28 -5.45 21.13
C LEU A 93 8.06 -6.21 20.58
N ALA A 94 6.93 -5.52 20.40
CA ALA A 94 5.72 -6.13 19.83
C ALA A 94 5.97 -6.63 18.39
N LEU A 95 6.71 -5.86 17.59
CA LEU A 95 7.07 -6.22 16.22
C LEU A 95 8.02 -7.42 16.17
N GLU A 96 9.00 -7.49 17.08
CA GLU A 96 9.92 -8.63 17.20
C GLU A 96 9.18 -9.91 17.60
N GLN A 97 8.29 -9.83 18.59
CA GLN A 97 7.45 -10.96 18.99
C GLN A 97 6.57 -11.45 17.85
N ALA A 98 5.94 -10.54 17.09
CA ALA A 98 5.12 -10.92 15.94
C ALA A 98 5.93 -11.63 14.85
N ARG A 99 7.15 -11.16 14.58
CA ARG A 99 8.08 -11.80 13.62
C ARG A 99 8.51 -13.19 14.09
N GLU A 100 8.80 -13.35 15.38
CA GLU A 100 9.17 -14.64 15.95
C GLU A 100 8.00 -15.64 15.93
N ALA A 101 6.79 -15.18 16.22
CA ALA A 101 5.59 -16.01 16.15
C ALA A 101 5.33 -16.52 14.71
N LEU A 102 5.57 -15.68 13.70
CA LEU A 102 5.48 -16.10 12.29
C LEU A 102 6.53 -17.14 11.93
N ARG A 103 7.79 -16.96 12.35
CA ARG A 103 8.87 -17.93 12.12
C ARG A 103 8.53 -19.30 12.71
N ARG A 104 8.10 -19.36 13.97
CA ARG A 104 7.71 -20.62 14.62
C ARG A 104 6.54 -21.32 13.92
N ARG A 105 5.56 -20.57 13.42
CA ARG A 105 4.44 -21.15 12.67
C ARG A 105 4.90 -21.78 11.36
N GLU A 106 5.83 -21.13 10.66
CA GLU A 106 6.37 -21.63 9.41
C GLU A 106 7.24 -22.88 9.62
N GLU A 107 8.12 -22.87 10.63
CA GLU A 107 8.93 -24.02 11.04
C GLU A 107 8.05 -25.23 11.35
N LYS A 108 6.98 -25.02 12.12
CA LYS A 108 6.03 -26.08 12.45
C LYS A 108 5.33 -26.65 11.21
N ARG A 109 4.94 -25.79 10.26
CA ARG A 109 4.33 -26.26 9.01
C ARG A 109 5.28 -27.14 8.21
N ILE A 110 6.56 -26.75 8.15
CA ILE A 110 7.60 -27.50 7.44
C ILE A 110 7.83 -28.87 8.13
N GLU A 111 7.87 -28.90 9.46
CA GLU A 111 8.00 -30.14 10.23
C GLU A 111 6.82 -31.09 10.01
N ASP A 112 5.58 -30.58 10.10
CA ASP A 112 4.36 -31.35 9.86
C ASP A 112 4.31 -31.90 8.42
N GLU A 113 4.71 -31.11 7.42
CA GLU A 113 4.80 -31.54 6.02
C GLU A 113 5.84 -32.65 5.83
N TRP A 114 6.99 -32.54 6.53
CA TRP A 114 8.05 -33.53 6.48
C TRP A 114 7.61 -34.85 7.13
N GLU A 115 6.98 -34.80 8.30
CA GLU A 115 6.46 -35.97 9.01
C GLU A 115 5.37 -36.68 8.20
N ALA A 116 4.43 -35.93 7.59
CA ALA A 116 3.41 -36.50 6.72
C ALA A 116 4.01 -37.19 5.49
N ARG A 117 5.06 -36.60 4.89
CA ARG A 117 5.76 -37.20 3.74
C ARG A 117 6.52 -38.46 4.16
N TYR A 118 7.16 -38.44 5.33
CA TYR A 118 7.87 -39.57 5.89
C TYR A 118 6.93 -40.75 6.16
N GLU A 119 5.80 -40.51 6.83
CA GLU A 119 4.81 -41.54 7.14
C GLU A 119 4.15 -42.10 5.88
N ARG A 120 3.86 -41.27 4.86
CA ARG A 120 3.39 -41.76 3.55
C ARG A 120 4.39 -42.71 2.89
N ARG A 121 5.69 -42.40 2.93
CA ARG A 121 6.74 -43.26 2.37
C ARG A 121 6.82 -44.60 3.09
N LYS A 122 6.78 -44.57 4.43
CA LYS A 122 6.81 -45.77 5.28
C LYS A 122 5.57 -46.64 5.10
N ALA A 123 4.39 -46.03 4.95
CA ALA A 123 3.15 -46.74 4.65
C ALA A 123 3.19 -47.39 3.27
N ALA A 124 3.76 -46.71 2.26
CA ALA A 124 3.95 -47.28 0.92
C ALA A 124 4.90 -48.48 0.94
N GLU A 125 6.00 -48.40 1.68
CA GLU A 125 6.95 -49.51 1.84
C GLU A 125 6.31 -50.73 2.53
N ARG A 126 5.49 -50.50 3.57
CA ARG A 126 4.71 -51.57 4.23
C ARG A 126 3.73 -52.24 3.25
N LYS A 127 3.06 -51.47 2.39
CA LYS A 127 2.14 -51.99 1.36
C LYS A 127 2.88 -52.74 0.25
N ALA A 128 4.08 -52.30 -0.11
CA ALA A 128 4.88 -52.90 -1.18
C ALA A 128 5.59 -54.19 -0.75
N ARG A 129 5.61 -54.53 0.55
CA ARG A 129 6.29 -55.73 1.05
C ARG A 129 5.51 -56.98 0.66
N PRO A 130 6.08 -57.88 -0.17
CA PRO A 130 5.39 -59.10 -0.57
C PRO A 130 5.18 -60.05 0.62
N PRO A 131 4.12 -60.87 0.61
CA PRO A 131 3.87 -61.85 1.67
C PRO A 131 5.04 -62.84 1.73
N ARG A 132 5.54 -63.10 2.95
CA ARG A 132 6.56 -64.14 3.16
C ARG A 132 5.88 -65.49 2.93
N THR A 133 6.18 -66.13 1.81
CA THR A 133 5.73 -67.51 1.56
C THR A 133 6.40 -68.43 2.58
N PRO A 134 5.65 -69.26 3.33
CA PRO A 134 6.27 -70.27 4.17
C PRO A 134 7.05 -71.25 3.29
N LYS A 135 8.30 -71.48 3.65
CA LYS A 135 9.17 -72.44 2.98
C LYS A 135 8.66 -73.83 3.34
N SER A 136 8.01 -74.52 2.39
CA SER A 136 7.55 -75.90 2.59
C SER A 136 8.73 -76.82 2.89
N PRO A 137 8.58 -77.79 3.80
CA PRO A 137 9.61 -78.74 4.21
C PRO A 137 10.02 -79.71 3.09
#